data_AF-A0A7W0RZY6-F1
#
_entry.id   AF-A0A7W0RZY6-F1
#
_cell.length_a   1.000
_cell.length_b   1.000
_cell.length_c   1.000
_cell.angle_alpha   90.00
_cell.angle_beta   90.00
_cell.angle_gamma   90.00
#
_symmetry.space_group_name_H-M   'P 1'
#
loop_
_entity.id
_entity.type
_entity.pdbx_description
1 polymer ?
#
loop_
_entity_poly.entity_id
_entity_poly.type
_entity_poly.pdbx_seq_one_letter_code
_entity_poly.pdbx_strand_id
1 'polypeptide(L)'
;MIWPTVRMAGPTHREPWAYAAKAPIVLPARMKVVLAIAPEAAQLAALSSHRGGFVQAVRFEACREREPARVYRGTVGKRTGFPFAFYLKKPSACVPMDVWVDGMETPIREVVPVGRNDC
;
A
#
# COMPACT_ATOMS: atom_id res chain seq x y z
N MET A 1 8.72 8.24 4.89
CA MET A 1 7.87 7.05 4.64
C MET A 1 8.79 5.84 4.59
N ILE A 2 8.44 4.71 5.20
CA ILE A 2 9.25 3.49 5.07
C ILE A 2 8.49 2.54 4.17
N TRP A 3 9.11 2.18 3.05
CA TRP A 3 8.70 1.10 2.14
C TRP A 3 9.69 -0.05 2.30
N PRO A 4 9.51 -0.96 3.27
CA PRO A 4 10.21 -2.23 3.22
C PRO A 4 9.84 -2.94 1.92
N THR A 5 10.73 -3.75 1.37
CA THR A 5 10.41 -4.63 0.25
C THR A 5 9.20 -5.50 0.58
N VAL A 6 8.26 -5.63 -0.35
CA VAL A 6 7.06 -6.47 -0.16
C VAL A 6 7.45 -7.92 -0.45
N ARG A 7 7.87 -8.66 0.58
CA ARG A 7 8.70 -9.86 0.39
C ARG A 7 8.01 -11.10 -0.17
N MET A 8 6.69 -11.26 -0.04
CA MET A 8 5.98 -12.43 -0.59
C MET A 8 4.54 -12.10 -0.98
N ALA A 9 4.18 -12.41 -2.23
CA ALA A 9 2.80 -12.46 -2.67
C ALA A 9 2.29 -13.91 -2.56
N GLY A 10 1.13 -14.11 -1.95
CA GLY A 10 0.44 -15.39 -1.90
C GLY A 10 -0.65 -15.47 -2.98
N PRO A 11 -1.03 -16.67 -3.44
CA PRO A 11 -2.14 -16.84 -4.35
C PRO A 11 -3.47 -16.41 -3.71
N THR A 12 -4.43 -15.97 -4.52
CA THR A 12 -5.81 -15.66 -4.09
C THR A 12 -6.83 -16.20 -5.08
N HIS A 13 -8.09 -16.30 -4.65
CA HIS A 13 -9.22 -16.69 -5.51
C HIS A 13 -9.96 -15.49 -6.12
N ARG A 14 -9.32 -14.32 -6.19
CA ARG A 14 -9.98 -13.10 -6.68
C ARG A 14 -9.52 -12.75 -8.09
N GLU A 15 -10.35 -13.05 -9.08
CA GLU A 15 -10.08 -12.64 -10.46
C GLU A 15 -10.26 -11.12 -10.66
N PRO A 16 -9.48 -10.48 -11.55
CA PRO A 16 -8.36 -11.02 -12.34
C PRO A 16 -7.02 -11.06 -11.57
N TRP A 17 -7.02 -10.85 -10.26
CA TRP A 17 -5.83 -10.67 -9.44
C TRP A 17 -5.44 -11.93 -8.65
N ALA A 18 -4.77 -12.85 -9.34
CA ALA A 18 -4.42 -14.17 -8.81
C ALA A 18 -3.45 -14.15 -7.61
N TYR A 19 -2.82 -13.01 -7.29
CA TYR A 19 -1.86 -12.91 -6.18
C TYR A 19 -2.10 -11.67 -5.35
N ALA A 20 -1.78 -11.73 -4.06
CA ALA A 20 -1.82 -10.58 -3.15
C ALA A 20 -0.62 -10.56 -2.22
N ALA A 21 -0.14 -9.36 -1.92
CA ALA A 21 0.95 -9.13 -1.01
C ALA A 21 0.60 -7.99 -0.04
N LYS A 22 0.84 -8.20 1.25
CA LYS A 22 0.60 -7.14 2.24
C LYS A 22 1.57 -5.99 1.98
N ALA A 23 1.03 -4.80 1.77
CA ALA A 23 1.81 -3.60 1.59
C ALA A 23 2.51 -3.24 2.93
N PRO A 24 3.84 -3.27 3.00
CA PRO A 24 4.59 -3.00 4.23
C PRO A 24 4.73 -1.49 4.51
N ILE A 25 3.77 -0.68 4.06
CA ILE A 25 3.83 0.77 4.14
C ILE A 25 3.61 1.19 5.59
N VAL A 26 4.53 1.98 6.12
CA VAL A 26 4.43 2.53 7.47
C VAL A 26 4.58 4.04 7.42
N LEU A 27 3.60 4.74 7.99
CA LEU A 27 3.57 6.20 8.06
C LEU A 27 3.74 6.70 9.50
N PRO A 28 4.43 7.83 9.71
CA PRO A 28 4.36 8.57 10.97
C PRO A 28 2.93 8.94 11.34
N ALA A 29 2.64 9.05 12.63
CA ALA A 29 1.34 9.50 13.12
C ALA A 29 0.93 10.85 12.50
N ARG A 30 -0.38 11.04 12.25
CA ARG A 30 -0.98 12.24 11.62
C ARG A 30 -0.65 12.47 10.14
N MET A 31 0.24 11.68 9.55
CA MET A 31 0.57 11.84 8.13
C MET A 31 -0.59 11.39 7.25
N LYS A 32 -0.87 12.16 6.19
CA LYS A 32 -1.88 11.85 5.18
C LYS A 32 -1.17 11.67 3.84
N VAL A 33 -1.48 10.58 3.16
CA VAL A 33 -0.91 10.30 1.84
C VAL A 33 -1.96 9.74 0.90
N VAL A 34 -1.75 9.92 -0.39
CA VAL A 34 -2.39 9.14 -1.44
C VAL A 34 -1.34 8.22 -2.05
N LEU A 35 -1.64 6.93 -2.05
CA LEU A 35 -0.85 5.93 -2.74
C LEU A 35 -1.57 5.62 -4.04
N ALA A 36 -0.91 5.83 -5.17
CA ALA A 36 -1.47 5.57 -6.48
C ALA A 36 -0.53 4.66 -7.28
N ILE A 37 -1.11 3.68 -7.97
CA ILE A 37 -0.41 2.91 -9.00
C ILE A 37 -0.34 3.81 -10.24
N ALA A 38 0.86 3.96 -10.80
CA ALA A 38 1.04 4.80 -11.96
C ALA A 38 0.25 4.22 -13.17
N PRO A 39 -0.23 5.06 -14.10
CA PRO A 39 -1.07 4.60 -15.22
C PRO A 39 -0.49 3.43 -16.01
N GLU A 40 0.83 3.43 -16.25
CA GLU A 40 1.58 2.39 -16.94
C GLU A 40 1.53 1.01 -16.24
N ALA A 41 1.23 0.99 -14.93
CA ALA A 41 1.20 -0.21 -14.11
C ALA A 41 -0.23 -0.67 -13.75
N ALA A 42 -1.28 0.02 -14.21
CA ALA A 42 -2.66 -0.26 -13.87
C ALA A 42 -3.14 -1.67 -14.29
N GLN A 43 -2.48 -2.28 -15.28
CA GLN A 43 -2.73 -3.66 -15.71
C GLN A 43 -1.91 -4.70 -14.96
N LEU A 44 -0.93 -4.29 -14.16
CA LEU A 44 -0.01 -5.17 -13.42
C LEU A 44 -0.47 -5.36 -11.98
N ALA A 45 -0.97 -4.28 -11.36
CA ALA A 45 -1.33 -4.25 -9.96
C ALA A 45 -2.63 -3.49 -9.68
N ALA A 46 -3.19 -3.76 -8.50
CA ALA A 46 -4.26 -2.97 -7.89
C ALA A 46 -4.09 -2.91 -6.36
N LEU A 47 -4.75 -1.96 -5.72
CA LEU A 47 -4.87 -1.84 -4.28
C LEU A 47 -6.24 -2.36 -3.82
N SER A 48 -6.32 -3.01 -2.66
CA SER A 48 -7.64 -3.34 -2.10
C SER A 48 -8.36 -2.10 -1.59
N SER A 49 -9.66 -2.01 -1.91
CA SER A 49 -10.58 -1.03 -1.34
C SER A 49 -11.19 -1.50 -0.03
N HIS A 50 -11.39 -0.58 0.91
CA HIS A 50 -12.14 -0.84 2.15
C HIS A 50 -13.62 -1.17 1.89
N ARG A 51 -14.17 -0.75 0.74
CA ARG A 51 -15.57 -1.02 0.33
C ARG A 51 -15.73 -2.33 -0.44
N GLY A 52 -14.67 -3.13 -0.51
CA GLY A 52 -14.60 -4.27 -1.43
C GLY A 52 -14.15 -3.85 -2.84
N GLY A 53 -13.55 -4.80 -3.56
CA GLY A 53 -13.01 -4.58 -4.90
C GLY A 53 -11.59 -4.00 -4.93
N PHE A 54 -11.22 -3.52 -6.12
CA PHE A 54 -9.86 -3.14 -6.50
C PHE A 54 -9.85 -1.71 -7.01
N VAL A 55 -8.87 -0.94 -6.56
CA VAL A 55 -8.71 0.47 -6.93
C VAL A 55 -7.27 0.75 -7.31
N GLN A 56 -7.06 1.82 -8.09
CA GLN A 56 -5.71 2.25 -8.50
C GLN A 56 -5.10 3.24 -7.52
N ALA A 57 -5.90 3.88 -6.68
CA ALA A 57 -5.43 4.81 -5.67
C ALA A 57 -6.23 4.69 -4.37
N VAL A 58 -5.54 4.95 -3.26
CA VAL A 58 -6.13 5.00 -1.92
C VAL A 58 -5.57 6.18 -1.15
N ARG A 59 -6.44 6.89 -0.45
CA ARG A 59 -6.04 7.85 0.58
C ARG A 59 -5.86 7.12 1.90
N PHE A 60 -4.72 7.31 2.53
CA PHE A 60 -4.41 6.76 3.84
C PHE A 60 -4.03 7.89 4.80
N GLU A 61 -4.79 7.99 5.89
CA GLU A 61 -4.51 8.89 7.00
C GLU A 61 -4.02 8.05 8.19
N ALA A 62 -2.78 8.27 8.59
CA ALA A 62 -2.20 7.62 9.76
C ALA A 62 -2.87 8.16 11.03
N CYS A 63 -3.26 7.25 11.92
CA CYS A 63 -3.84 7.57 13.22
C CYS A 63 -2.93 8.52 14.02
N ARG A 64 -3.53 9.24 14.96
CA ARG A 64 -2.77 10.03 15.93
C ARG A 64 -2.05 9.09 16.89
N GLU A 65 -0.90 9.54 17.40
CA GLU A 65 -0.24 8.81 18.49
C GLU A 65 -1.21 8.74 19.69
N ARG A 66 -1.24 7.58 20.36
CA ARG A 66 -2.12 7.28 21.49
C ARG A 66 -3.61 7.15 21.15
N GLU A 67 -3.97 7.12 19.88
CA GLU A 67 -5.35 6.84 19.47
C GLU A 67 -5.73 5.39 19.84
N PRO A 68 -6.89 5.15 20.50
CA PRO A 68 -7.33 3.80 20.81
C PRO A 68 -7.56 3.00 19.53
N ALA A 69 -7.01 1.79 19.43
CA ALA A 69 -7.20 0.96 18.25
C ALA A 69 -7.48 -0.50 18.64
N ARG A 70 -8.64 -1.02 18.24
CA ARG A 70 -9.05 -2.41 18.54
C ARG A 70 -8.09 -3.45 17.96
N VAL A 71 -7.43 -3.13 16.85
CA VAL A 71 -6.47 -4.01 16.14
C VAL A 71 -5.08 -4.03 16.78
N TYR A 72 -4.72 -3.03 17.59
CA TYR A 72 -3.44 -2.97 18.32
C TYR A 72 -3.79 -2.97 19.81
N ARG A 73 -3.74 -4.12 20.50
CA ARG A 73 -4.12 -4.24 21.94
C ARG A 73 -3.57 -3.08 22.79
N GLY A 74 -4.35 -1.99 22.95
CA GLY A 74 -3.88 -0.69 23.46
C GLY A 74 -4.10 0.47 22.49
N THR A 75 -3.07 1.30 22.30
CA THR A 75 -3.10 2.51 21.47
C THR A 75 -2.13 2.44 20.29
N VAL A 76 -2.40 3.22 19.24
CA VAL A 76 -1.45 3.37 18.13
C VAL A 76 -0.18 4.06 18.62
N GLY A 77 0.98 3.51 18.22
CA GLY A 77 2.29 4.10 18.50
C GLY A 77 2.63 5.29 17.60
N LYS A 78 3.92 5.63 17.50
CA LYS A 78 4.42 6.73 16.65
C LYS A 78 4.25 6.50 15.14
N ARG A 79 3.87 5.28 14.75
CA ARG A 79 3.78 4.83 13.37
C ARG A 79 2.50 4.01 13.18
N THR A 80 1.85 4.20 12.03
CA THR A 80 0.67 3.43 11.62
C THR A 80 1.02 2.62 10.38
N GLY A 81 0.81 1.31 10.45
CA GLY A 81 0.94 0.42 9.29
C GLY A 81 -0.30 0.51 8.40
N PHE A 82 -0.09 0.50 7.09
CA PHE A 82 -1.16 0.49 6.11
C PHE A 82 -1.90 -0.87 6.16
N PRO A 83 -3.24 -0.89 6.31
CA PRO A 83 -3.97 -2.12 6.61
C PRO A 83 -4.34 -2.93 5.35
N PHE A 84 -4.06 -2.44 4.15
CA PHE A 84 -4.50 -3.06 2.90
C PHE A 84 -3.35 -3.77 2.17
N ALA A 85 -3.66 -4.43 1.06
CA ALA A 85 -2.72 -5.24 0.28
C ALA A 85 -2.65 -4.76 -1.18
N PHE A 86 -1.52 -5.05 -1.81
CA PHE A 86 -1.37 -5.04 -3.26
C PHE A 86 -1.91 -6.35 -3.83
N TYR A 87 -2.52 -6.25 -5.00
CA TYR A 87 -3.03 -7.36 -5.78
C TYR A 87 -2.35 -7.35 -7.13
N LEU A 88 -1.96 -8.53 -7.62
CA LEU A 88 -1.14 -8.70 -8.81
C LEU A 88 -1.74 -9.76 -9.72
N LYS A 89 -1.54 -9.62 -11.03
CA LYS A 89 -1.86 -10.69 -12.00
C LYS A 89 -0.81 -11.80 -12.03
N LYS A 90 0.43 -11.49 -11.64
CA LYS A 90 1.58 -12.40 -11.61
C LYS A 90 2.12 -12.52 -10.18
N PRO A 91 2.88 -13.58 -9.85
CA PRO A 91 3.46 -13.75 -8.52
C PRO A 91 4.36 -12.58 -8.07
N SER A 92 4.94 -11.85 -9.02
CA SER A 92 5.76 -10.67 -8.76
C SER A 92 5.66 -9.63 -9.87
N ALA A 93 5.85 -8.36 -9.51
CA ALA A 93 5.94 -7.24 -10.45
C ALA A 93 6.72 -6.05 -9.86
N CYS A 94 7.38 -5.29 -10.72
CA CYS A 94 7.82 -3.93 -10.44
C CYS A 94 6.68 -2.98 -10.72
N VAL A 95 6.19 -2.31 -9.68
CA VAL A 95 5.00 -1.46 -9.75
C VAL A 95 5.42 -0.01 -9.58
N PRO A 96 5.54 0.77 -10.68
CA PRO A 96 5.60 2.21 -10.61
C PRO A 96 4.41 2.78 -9.80
N MET A 97 4.71 3.60 -8.81
CA MET A 97 3.74 4.21 -7.92
C MET A 97 4.03 5.69 -7.72
N ASP A 98 2.95 6.46 -7.55
CA ASP A 98 2.99 7.83 -7.11
C ASP A 98 2.51 7.92 -5.66
N VAL A 99 3.30 8.64 -4.86
CA VAL A 99 3.01 8.92 -3.46
C VAL A 99 2.82 10.41 -3.29
N TRP A 100 1.58 10.82 -3.08
CA TRP A 100 1.25 12.20 -2.76
C TRP A 100 1.20 12.35 -1.25
N VAL A 101 2.08 13.16 -0.68
CA VAL A 101 2.04 13.50 0.74
C VAL A 101 1.32 14.82 0.88
N ASP A 102 0.40 14.91 1.84
CA ASP A 102 -0.34 16.14 2.12
C ASP A 102 0.64 17.30 2.41
N GLY A 103 0.48 18.42 1.70
CA GLY A 103 1.38 19.58 1.74
C GLY A 103 2.56 19.53 0.78
N MET A 104 2.76 18.46 0.00
CA MET A 104 3.73 18.44 -1.11
C MET A 104 3.05 18.80 -2.44
N GLU A 105 3.72 19.61 -3.26
CA GLU A 105 3.21 20.00 -4.58
C GLU A 105 3.40 18.92 -5.65
N THR A 106 4.45 18.10 -5.52
CA THR A 106 4.77 17.02 -6.47
C THR A 106 4.75 15.65 -5.78
N PRO A 107 4.33 14.59 -6.50
CA PRO A 107 4.37 13.25 -5.96
C PRO A 107 5.80 12.73 -5.91
N ILE A 108 6.07 11.87 -4.94
CA ILE A 108 7.27 11.04 -4.94
C ILE A 108 6.96 9.82 -5.81
N ARG A 109 7.71 9.66 -6.90
CA ARG A 109 7.58 8.49 -7.77
C ARG A 109 8.59 7.42 -7.40
N GLU A 110 8.10 6.22 -7.17
CA GLU A 110 8.89 5.07 -6.73
C GLU A 110 8.51 3.83 -7.53
N VAL A 111 9.49 2.97 -7.84
CA VAL A 111 9.23 1.64 -8.38
C VAL A 111 9.22 0.65 -7.23
N VAL A 112 8.05 0.10 -6.93
CA VAL A 112 7.87 -0.81 -5.78
C VAL A 112 7.99 -2.26 -6.24
N PRO A 113 9.00 -3.02 -5.78
CA PRO A 113 9.03 -4.46 -5.95
C PRO A 113 7.93 -5.12 -5.12
N VAL A 114 7.01 -5.81 -5.78
CA VAL A 114 5.94 -6.57 -5.13
C VAL A 114 6.10 -8.05 -5.45
N GLY A 115 6.23 -8.90 -4.43
CA GLY A 115 6.24 -10.36 -4.57
C GLY A 115 7.62 -11.02 -4.73
N ARG A 116 8.66 -10.26 -5.12
CA ARG A 116 10.09 -10.63 -5.09
C ARG A 116 10.97 -9.39 -4.83
N ASN A 117 12.26 -9.59 -4.55
CA ASN A 117 13.14 -8.59 -3.92
C ASN A 117 13.86 -7.61 -4.86
N ASP A 118 13.62 -7.62 -6.18
CA ASP A 118 14.40 -6.81 -7.13
C ASP A 118 13.55 -6.06 -8.18
N CYS A 119 13.77 -4.74 -8.16
CA CYS A 119 13.58 -3.72 -9.19
C CYS A 119 14.79 -2.77 -9.01
#